data_AF-A0A973EG38-F1
#
_entry.id   AF-A0A973EG38-F1
#
_cell.length_a   1.000
_cell.length_b   1.000
_cell.length_c   1.000
_cell.angle_alpha   90.00
_cell.angle_beta   90.00
_cell.angle_gamma   90.00
#
_symmetry.space_group_name_H-M   'P 1'
#
loop_
_entity.id
_entity.type
_entity.pdbx_description
1 polymer ?
#
loop_
_entity_poly.entity_id
_entity_poly.type
_entity_poly.pdbx_seq_one_letter_code
_entity_poly.pdbx_strand_id
1 'polypeptide(L)'
;MPRCLSALATLALLFSVPTHGKTIDATLSGSWFNAAQSGHGLSVEYLDRHRTAIYWYVYSPDREPIFLTIAAQNDGARTSGIATIQNGMAFGEFNAEDVGRSEWGTVSITYHSCDSLTLEYDSVFADYGSGAIEMQRLLEVPGVKCTDAPYHGRYRTETGYQGPTDTQRLGGEMALFEAGVAVWHVDRHGEIDVGLGEWSGRGDADLQINGSEYTPTGEVADVSL
;
A
#
# COMPACT_ATOMS: atom_id res chain seq x y z
N MET A 1 2.75 10.12 65.74
CA MET A 1 2.75 10.27 64.28
C MET A 1 2.67 8.89 63.64
N PRO A 2 1.65 8.61 62.82
CA PRO A 2 1.84 7.78 61.63
C PRO A 2 1.38 8.54 60.37
N ARG A 3 2.15 8.41 59.29
CA ARG A 3 1.89 9.05 57.99
C ARG A 3 0.99 8.14 57.15
N CYS A 4 -0.13 8.69 56.69
CA CYS A 4 -1.03 8.05 55.73
C CYS A 4 -0.45 8.27 54.32
N LEU A 5 0.06 7.22 53.67
CA LEU A 5 0.40 7.25 52.26
C LEU A 5 -0.89 7.00 51.45
N SER A 6 -1.33 7.99 50.68
CA SER A 6 -2.41 7.84 49.70
C SER A 6 -1.79 7.46 48.35
N ALA A 7 -2.04 6.24 47.88
CA ALA A 7 -1.68 5.83 46.53
C ALA A 7 -2.81 6.22 45.57
N LEU A 8 -2.55 7.19 44.70
CA LEU A 8 -3.42 7.51 43.57
C LEU A 8 -3.20 6.44 42.48
N ALA A 9 -4.20 5.58 42.29
CA ALA A 9 -4.24 4.65 41.17
C ALA A 9 -4.71 5.39 39.91
N THR A 10 -3.80 5.66 38.98
CA THR A 10 -4.11 6.24 37.68
C THR A 10 -4.75 5.16 36.81
N LEU A 11 -6.07 5.24 36.61
CA LEU A 11 -6.79 4.35 35.70
C LEU A 11 -6.50 4.78 34.25
N ALA A 12 -5.59 4.08 33.58
CA ALA A 12 -5.35 4.25 32.15
C ALA A 12 -6.50 3.61 31.36
N LEU A 13 -7.39 4.44 30.79
CA LEU A 13 -8.39 4.01 29.82
C LEU A 13 -7.68 3.70 28.49
N LEU A 14 -7.52 2.41 28.18
CA LEU A 14 -7.08 1.93 26.87
C LEU A 14 -8.21 2.14 25.87
N PHE A 15 -8.16 3.21 25.09
CA PHE A 15 -9.00 3.36 23.92
C PHE A 15 -8.46 2.43 22.81
N SER A 16 -9.16 1.34 22.52
CA SER A 16 -8.96 0.59 21.28
C SER A 16 -9.48 1.46 20.14
N VAL A 17 -8.57 2.09 19.40
CA VAL A 17 -8.92 2.67 18.10
C VAL A 17 -9.20 1.47 17.19
N PRO A 18 -10.38 1.39 16.53
CA PRO A 18 -10.60 0.36 15.54
C PRO A 18 -9.56 0.56 14.43
N THR A 19 -8.65 -0.40 14.29
CA THR A 19 -7.75 -0.48 13.15
C THR A 19 -8.62 -0.70 11.92
N HIS A 20 -8.91 0.37 11.20
CA HIS A 20 -9.52 0.27 9.89
C HIS A 20 -8.49 -0.39 8.98
N GLY A 21 -8.85 -1.52 8.37
CA GLY A 21 -7.98 -2.18 7.41
C GLY A 21 -7.65 -1.24 6.24
N LYS A 22 -6.57 -1.55 5.53
CA LYS A 22 -6.13 -0.79 4.35
C LYS A 22 -7.15 -0.97 3.23
N THR A 23 -7.77 0.12 2.80
CA THR A 23 -8.68 0.12 1.65
C THR A 23 -7.97 -0.43 0.41
N ILE A 24 -8.68 -1.26 -0.36
CA ILE A 24 -8.11 -1.88 -1.54
C ILE A 24 -8.00 -0.89 -2.71
N ASP A 25 -6.78 -0.71 -3.21
CA ASP A 25 -6.46 0.05 -4.41
C ASP A 25 -5.28 -0.57 -5.18
N ALA A 26 -4.84 0.12 -6.23
CA ALA A 26 -3.76 -0.34 -7.11
C ALA A 26 -2.43 -0.59 -6.37
N THR A 27 -2.18 0.10 -5.26
CA THR A 27 -0.93 0.00 -4.48
C THR A 27 -0.77 -1.34 -3.76
N LEU A 28 -1.86 -2.10 -3.61
CA LEU A 28 -1.83 -3.45 -3.03
C LEU A 28 -1.44 -4.55 -4.02
N SER A 29 -1.28 -4.21 -5.31
CA SER A 29 -0.77 -5.15 -6.31
C SER A 29 0.68 -5.54 -6.03
N GLY A 30 1.02 -6.80 -6.23
CA GLY A 30 2.35 -7.33 -5.99
C GLY A 30 2.36 -8.77 -5.49
N SER A 31 3.52 -9.20 -4.99
CA SER A 31 3.69 -10.53 -4.43
C SER A 31 3.63 -10.49 -2.91
N TRP A 32 2.96 -11.48 -2.31
CA TRP A 32 2.79 -11.63 -0.87
C TRP A 32 3.18 -13.04 -0.43
N PHE A 33 3.76 -13.19 0.75
CA PHE A 33 4.25 -14.49 1.24
C PHE A 33 4.10 -14.61 2.76
N ASN A 34 4.12 -15.84 3.28
CA ASN A 34 4.22 -16.07 4.72
C ASN A 34 5.68 -16.37 5.08
N ALA A 35 6.32 -15.52 5.90
CA ALA A 35 7.73 -15.70 6.25
C ALA A 35 8.01 -16.96 7.11
N ALA A 36 7.02 -17.44 7.87
CA ALA A 36 7.14 -18.67 8.64
C ALA A 36 6.96 -19.94 7.79
N GLN A 37 6.44 -19.80 6.57
CA GLN A 37 6.13 -20.89 5.64
C GLN A 37 6.65 -20.55 4.24
N SER A 38 7.97 -20.41 4.13
CA SER A 38 8.63 -20.13 2.84
C SER A 38 8.33 -21.24 1.81
N GLY A 39 7.99 -20.84 0.58
CA GLY A 39 7.70 -21.75 -0.54
C GLY A 39 6.32 -21.60 -1.16
N HIS A 40 5.40 -20.85 -0.53
CA HIS A 40 4.10 -20.50 -1.10
C HIS A 40 3.84 -18.99 -1.00
N GLY A 41 2.87 -18.50 -1.76
CA GLY A 41 2.57 -17.07 -1.80
C GLY A 41 1.49 -16.68 -2.78
N LEU A 42 1.13 -15.41 -2.76
CA LEU A 42 0.13 -14.81 -3.62
C LEU A 42 0.79 -13.89 -4.64
N SER A 43 0.24 -13.87 -5.85
CA SER A 43 0.28 -12.70 -6.72
C SER A 43 -1.09 -12.02 -6.69
N VAL A 44 -1.11 -10.75 -6.35
CA VAL A 44 -2.32 -9.93 -6.25
C VAL A 44 -2.29 -8.87 -7.33
N GLU A 45 -3.39 -8.76 -8.07
CA GLU A 45 -3.58 -7.76 -9.12
C GLU A 45 -4.90 -7.01 -8.87
N TYR A 46 -4.79 -5.75 -8.48
CA TYR A 46 -5.94 -4.86 -8.44
C TYR A 46 -6.42 -4.58 -9.87
N LEU A 47 -7.70 -4.82 -10.13
CA LEU A 47 -8.29 -4.57 -11.45
C LEU A 47 -9.06 -3.25 -11.45
N ASP A 48 -9.94 -3.09 -10.46
CA ASP A 48 -10.72 -1.87 -10.24
C ASP A 48 -11.31 -1.87 -8.81
N ARG A 49 -12.09 -0.83 -8.49
CA ARG A 49 -12.68 -0.62 -7.16
C ARG A 49 -13.51 -1.79 -6.64
N HIS A 50 -13.98 -2.67 -7.51
CA HIS A 50 -14.84 -3.80 -7.18
C HIS A 50 -14.13 -5.14 -7.32
N ARG A 51 -12.97 -5.23 -7.98
CA ARG A 51 -12.38 -6.51 -8.40
C ARG A 51 -10.88 -6.59 -8.20
N THR A 52 -10.43 -7.76 -7.75
CA THR A 52 -9.03 -8.15 -7.63
C THR A 52 -8.84 -9.56 -8.19
N ALA A 53 -7.79 -9.79 -8.97
CA ALA A 53 -7.36 -11.12 -9.34
C ALA A 53 -6.27 -11.60 -8.38
N ILE A 54 -6.37 -12.84 -7.91
CA ILE A 54 -5.42 -13.44 -6.99
C ILE A 54 -5.00 -14.79 -7.57
N TYR A 55 -3.68 -15.02 -7.59
CA TYR A 55 -3.07 -16.29 -7.92
C TYR A 55 -2.36 -16.80 -6.68
N TRP A 56 -2.81 -17.92 -6.13
CA TRP A 56 -2.21 -18.51 -4.95
C TRP A 56 -1.39 -19.73 -5.34
N TYR A 57 -0.07 -19.62 -5.21
CA TYR A 57 0.88 -20.70 -5.43
C TYR A 57 1.13 -21.43 -4.12
N VAL A 58 0.79 -22.71 -4.05
CA VAL A 58 0.82 -23.51 -2.81
C VAL A 58 1.05 -24.99 -3.14
N TYR A 59 1.02 -25.87 -2.14
CA TYR A 59 1.18 -27.31 -2.31
C TYR A 59 -0.11 -28.06 -1.95
N SER A 60 -0.39 -29.14 -2.68
CA SER A 60 -1.46 -30.09 -2.35
C SER A 60 -1.11 -30.93 -1.10
N PRO A 61 -2.09 -31.64 -0.50
CA PRO A 61 -1.83 -32.64 0.54
C PRO A 61 -0.82 -33.72 0.12
N ASP A 62 -0.74 -34.02 -1.18
CA ASP A 62 0.22 -34.96 -1.76
C ASP A 62 1.62 -34.36 -1.97
N ARG A 63 1.83 -33.09 -1.61
CA ARG A 63 3.07 -32.31 -1.71
C ARG A 63 3.44 -31.92 -3.14
N GLU A 64 2.46 -31.86 -4.03
CA GLU A 64 2.65 -31.37 -5.39
C GLU A 64 2.41 -29.85 -5.45
N PRO A 65 3.21 -29.09 -6.20
CA PRO A 65 2.94 -27.67 -6.41
C PRO A 65 1.65 -27.51 -7.22
N ILE A 66 0.76 -26.67 -6.71
CA ILE A 66 -0.49 -26.29 -7.36
C ILE A 66 -0.58 -24.77 -7.41
N PHE A 67 -1.46 -24.27 -8.28
CA PHE A 67 -1.87 -22.89 -8.24
C PHE A 67 -3.39 -22.82 -8.22
N LEU A 68 -3.91 -21.88 -7.44
CA LEU A 68 -5.32 -21.55 -7.39
C LEU A 68 -5.52 -20.18 -8.03
N THR A 69 -6.61 -20.04 -8.77
CA THR A 69 -7.01 -18.76 -9.38
C THR A 69 -8.30 -18.27 -8.75
N ILE A 70 -8.32 -17.01 -8.35
CA ILE A 70 -9.44 -16.38 -7.66
C ILE A 70 -9.78 -15.05 -8.35
N ALA A 71 -11.02 -14.93 -8.80
CA ALA A 71 -11.61 -13.65 -9.18
C ALA A 71 -12.42 -13.13 -7.99
N ALA A 72 -11.87 -12.15 -7.27
CA ALA A 72 -12.39 -11.71 -6.00
C ALA A 72 -13.10 -10.36 -6.10
N GLN A 73 -14.13 -10.17 -5.26
CA GLN A 73 -14.87 -8.93 -5.11
C GLN A 73 -14.35 -8.13 -3.92
N ASN A 74 -14.08 -6.84 -4.15
CA ASN A 74 -13.55 -5.92 -3.14
C ASN A 74 -14.69 -5.29 -2.33
N ASP A 75 -14.53 -5.27 -1.01
CA ASP A 75 -15.40 -4.62 -0.04
C ASP A 75 -14.53 -3.98 1.07
N GLY A 76 -14.29 -2.67 0.96
CA GLY A 76 -13.42 -1.93 1.86
C GLY A 76 -11.98 -2.47 1.85
N ALA A 77 -11.58 -3.08 2.97
CA ALA A 77 -10.25 -3.67 3.16
C ALA A 77 -10.23 -5.19 2.91
N ARG A 78 -11.37 -5.80 2.56
CA ARG A 78 -11.50 -7.23 2.33
C ARG A 78 -11.78 -7.51 0.85
N THR A 79 -11.16 -8.54 0.30
CA THR A 79 -11.52 -9.09 -1.01
C THR A 79 -11.83 -10.57 -0.87
N SER A 80 -12.85 -11.07 -1.55
CA SER A 80 -13.26 -12.48 -1.43
C SER A 80 -13.82 -13.05 -2.72
N GLY A 81 -13.58 -14.34 -2.95
CA GLY A 81 -14.04 -15.02 -4.16
C GLY A 81 -13.93 -16.53 -4.06
N ILE A 82 -14.39 -17.18 -5.12
CA ILE A 82 -14.25 -18.63 -5.29
C ILE A 82 -12.89 -18.92 -5.90
N ALA A 83 -12.11 -19.75 -5.23
CA ALA A 83 -10.88 -20.30 -5.76
C ALA A 83 -11.18 -21.50 -6.65
N THR A 84 -10.53 -21.52 -7.82
CA THR A 84 -10.55 -22.68 -8.70
C THR A 84 -9.16 -23.28 -8.79
N ILE A 85 -9.13 -24.61 -8.90
CA ILE A 85 -7.91 -25.39 -9.11
C ILE A 85 -7.90 -25.94 -10.54
N GLN A 86 -6.70 -26.02 -11.10
CA GLN A 86 -6.45 -26.41 -12.48
C GLN A 86 -5.61 -27.69 -12.48
N ASN A 87 -6.01 -28.67 -13.28
CA ASN A 87 -5.35 -29.97 -13.37
C ASN A 87 -5.50 -30.59 -14.77
N GLY A 88 -4.82 -31.73 -15.00
CA GLY A 88 -4.99 -32.59 -16.18
C GLY A 88 -4.03 -32.32 -17.32
N MET A 89 -3.68 -31.07 -17.62
CA MET A 89 -2.78 -30.75 -18.74
C MET A 89 -1.32 -31.15 -18.47
N ALA A 90 -0.70 -31.87 -19.41
CA ALA A 90 0.73 -32.16 -19.40
C ALA A 90 1.56 -31.01 -20.01
N PHE A 91 2.73 -30.73 -19.41
CA PHE A 91 3.62 -29.70 -19.92
C PHE A 91 4.11 -30.02 -21.33
N GLY A 92 3.94 -29.08 -22.26
CA GLY A 92 4.36 -29.24 -23.66
C GLY A 92 3.38 -30.01 -24.55
N GLU A 93 2.29 -30.53 -23.99
CA GLU A 93 1.30 -31.34 -24.70
C GLU A 93 -0.10 -30.70 -24.55
N PHE A 94 -0.27 -29.51 -25.13
CA PHE A 94 -1.56 -28.83 -25.05
C PHE A 94 -2.65 -29.65 -25.74
N ASN A 95 -3.63 -30.08 -24.95
CA ASN A 95 -4.88 -30.65 -25.40
C ASN A 95 -6.02 -29.99 -24.59
N ALA A 96 -6.99 -29.42 -25.30
CA ALA A 96 -8.09 -28.69 -24.66
C ALA A 96 -9.02 -29.60 -23.84
N GLU A 97 -9.11 -30.88 -24.20
CA GLU A 97 -9.94 -31.86 -23.48
C GLU A 97 -9.34 -32.25 -22.12
N ASP A 98 -8.03 -32.04 -21.94
CA ASP A 98 -7.31 -32.37 -20.70
C ASP A 98 -7.32 -31.21 -19.70
N VAL A 99 -7.92 -30.06 -20.05
CA VAL A 99 -8.05 -28.91 -19.15
C VAL A 99 -9.14 -29.18 -18.12
N GLY A 100 -8.72 -29.67 -16.95
CA GLY A 100 -9.57 -29.76 -15.77
C GLY A 100 -9.61 -28.42 -15.03
N ARG A 101 -10.82 -27.99 -14.67
CA ARG A 101 -11.07 -26.86 -13.76
C ARG A 101 -12.21 -27.19 -12.83
N SER A 102 -11.93 -27.16 -11.54
CA SER A 102 -12.94 -27.38 -10.49
C SER A 102 -12.90 -26.25 -9.47
N GLU A 103 -14.03 -26.05 -8.81
CA GLU A 103 -14.10 -25.22 -7.62
C GLU A 103 -13.31 -25.88 -6.49
N TRP A 104 -12.38 -25.13 -5.90
CA TRP A 104 -11.55 -25.59 -4.79
C TRP A 104 -12.10 -25.14 -3.43
N GLY A 105 -12.77 -23.99 -3.39
CA GLY A 105 -13.37 -23.46 -2.17
C GLY A 105 -13.45 -21.94 -2.17
N THR A 106 -13.63 -21.36 -0.99
CA THR A 106 -13.65 -19.91 -0.82
C THR A 106 -12.30 -19.41 -0.34
N VAL A 107 -11.91 -18.24 -0.83
CA VAL A 107 -10.71 -17.53 -0.40
C VAL A 107 -11.07 -16.08 -0.15
N SER A 108 -10.53 -15.51 0.92
CA SER A 108 -10.63 -14.10 1.21
C SER A 108 -9.34 -13.54 1.79
N ILE A 109 -9.07 -12.29 1.49
CA ILE A 109 -7.92 -11.54 1.99
C ILE A 109 -8.45 -10.32 2.71
N THR A 110 -7.93 -10.05 3.91
CA THR A 110 -8.14 -8.78 4.62
C THR A 110 -6.79 -8.06 4.72
N TYR A 111 -6.71 -6.86 4.15
CA TYR A 111 -5.51 -6.04 4.21
C TYR A 111 -5.50 -5.20 5.49
N HIS A 112 -4.44 -5.32 6.28
CA HIS A 112 -4.28 -4.57 7.52
C HIS A 112 -3.45 -3.31 7.29
N SER A 113 -2.46 -3.40 6.40
CA SER A 113 -1.51 -2.35 6.10
C SER A 113 -0.95 -2.52 4.69
N CYS A 114 -0.05 -1.65 4.26
CA CYS A 114 0.72 -1.86 3.03
C CYS A 114 1.54 -3.14 3.05
N ASP A 115 1.98 -3.61 4.21
CA ASP A 115 2.94 -4.71 4.32
C ASP A 115 2.37 -5.95 4.99
N SER A 116 1.08 -5.94 5.37
CA SER A 116 0.45 -7.05 6.08
C SER A 116 -0.99 -7.30 5.65
N LEU A 117 -1.32 -8.59 5.49
CA LEU A 117 -2.67 -9.09 5.23
C LEU A 117 -2.89 -10.43 5.91
N THR A 118 -4.16 -10.79 6.14
CA THR A 118 -4.56 -12.17 6.48
C THR A 118 -5.27 -12.79 5.29
N LEU A 119 -4.79 -13.95 4.85
CA LEU A 119 -5.44 -14.85 3.91
C LEU A 119 -6.27 -15.88 4.66
N GLU A 120 -7.57 -15.96 4.42
CA GLU A 120 -8.46 -16.98 4.95
C GLU A 120 -8.98 -17.86 3.80
N TYR A 121 -9.07 -19.16 4.04
CA TYR A 121 -9.53 -20.12 3.06
C TYR A 121 -10.41 -21.20 3.69
N ASP A 122 -11.32 -21.74 2.89
CA ASP A 122 -12.18 -22.88 3.24
C ASP A 122 -12.40 -23.73 2.00
N SER A 123 -11.77 -24.91 1.97
CA SER A 123 -11.83 -25.82 0.83
C SER A 123 -13.03 -26.76 0.90
N VAL A 124 -13.63 -27.03 -0.27
CA VAL A 124 -14.65 -28.08 -0.41
C VAL A 124 -14.05 -29.49 -0.40
N PHE A 125 -12.73 -29.61 -0.55
CA PHE A 125 -11.99 -30.86 -0.47
C PHE A 125 -11.52 -31.09 0.97
N ALA A 126 -12.00 -32.18 1.58
CA ALA A 126 -11.78 -32.48 3.00
C ALA A 126 -10.28 -32.51 3.40
N ASP A 127 -9.41 -32.94 2.49
CA ASP A 127 -7.98 -33.10 2.76
C ASP A 127 -7.23 -31.76 2.83
N TYR A 128 -7.80 -30.66 2.31
CA TYR A 128 -7.23 -29.31 2.38
C TYR A 128 -7.73 -28.53 3.61
N GLY A 129 -8.99 -28.72 3.99
CA GLY A 129 -9.62 -28.05 5.14
C GLY A 129 -9.74 -26.53 5.01
N SER A 130 -9.75 -25.85 6.15
CA SER A 130 -9.91 -24.39 6.28
C SER A 130 -8.85 -23.80 7.18
N GLY A 131 -8.47 -22.54 6.97
CA GLY A 131 -7.47 -21.89 7.82
C GLY A 131 -7.28 -20.40 7.53
N ALA A 132 -6.37 -19.80 8.31
CA ALA A 132 -5.93 -18.43 8.16
C ALA A 132 -4.39 -18.37 8.13
N ILE A 133 -3.85 -17.53 7.26
CA ILE A 133 -2.42 -17.35 7.04
C ILE A 133 -2.11 -15.87 7.07
N GLU A 134 -1.29 -15.45 8.03
CA GLU A 134 -0.72 -14.10 8.04
C GLU A 134 0.31 -13.96 6.92
N MET A 135 0.24 -12.91 6.11
CA MET A 135 1.16 -12.71 5.00
C MET A 135 1.77 -11.33 5.03
N GLN A 136 2.96 -11.23 4.46
CA GLN A 136 3.76 -10.03 4.34
C GLN A 136 4.01 -9.73 2.87
N ARG A 137 4.24 -8.45 2.56
CA ARG A 137 4.60 -8.05 1.20
C ARG A 137 6.00 -8.53 0.86
N LEU A 138 6.16 -9.12 -0.33
CA LEU A 138 7.44 -9.55 -0.88
C LEU A 138 7.96 -8.61 -1.97
N LEU A 139 7.09 -8.26 -2.92
CA LEU A 139 7.44 -7.41 -4.06
C LEU A 139 6.36 -6.36 -4.29
N GLU A 140 6.80 -5.18 -4.69
CA GLU A 140 5.97 -4.05 -5.10
C GLU A 140 6.06 -3.83 -6.60
N VAL A 141 5.01 -3.25 -7.19
CA VAL A 141 5.04 -2.79 -8.57
C VAL A 141 5.76 -1.44 -8.61
N PRO A 142 6.88 -1.31 -9.37
CA PRO A 142 7.58 -0.04 -9.48
C PRO A 142 6.66 1.08 -9.96
N GLY A 143 6.77 2.26 -9.35
CA GLY A 143 5.94 3.43 -9.67
C GLY A 143 4.56 3.44 -9.01
N VAL A 144 4.20 2.41 -8.24
CA VAL A 144 2.95 2.35 -7.47
C VAL A 144 3.29 2.10 -6.00
N LYS A 145 3.67 3.15 -5.28
CA LYS A 145 4.09 3.07 -3.88
C LYS A 145 2.86 2.84 -3.00
N CYS A 146 2.80 1.72 -2.28
CA CYS A 146 1.93 1.60 -1.12
C CYS A 146 2.67 2.19 0.06
N THR A 147 2.09 3.19 0.72
CA THR A 147 2.62 3.61 2.01
C THR A 147 1.50 3.79 3.01
N ASP A 148 1.77 3.35 4.25
CA ASP A 148 0.99 3.73 5.42
C ASP A 148 1.57 4.99 6.07
N ALA A 149 2.76 5.43 5.63
CA ALA A 149 3.30 6.72 5.99
C ALA A 149 2.67 7.77 5.08
N PRO A 150 2.24 8.92 5.60
CA PRO A 150 1.72 10.00 4.76
C PRO A 150 2.82 10.63 3.90
N TYR A 151 4.01 10.04 3.75
CA TYR A 151 5.18 10.66 3.13
C TYR A 151 5.52 9.97 1.80
N HIS A 152 5.34 10.71 0.70
CA HIS A 152 5.64 10.25 -0.66
C HIS A 152 7.15 10.20 -0.90
N GLY A 153 7.89 11.23 -0.49
CA GLY A 153 9.35 11.26 -0.64
C GLY A 153 9.94 12.66 -0.56
N ARG A 154 11.28 12.73 -0.66
CA ARG A 154 12.04 13.99 -0.77
C ARG A 154 12.50 14.20 -2.19
N TYR A 155 12.25 15.40 -2.70
CA TYR A 155 12.56 15.81 -4.05
C TYR A 155 13.48 17.03 -3.98
N ARG A 156 14.48 17.08 -4.85
CA ARG A 156 15.26 18.31 -5.04
C ARG A 156 14.49 19.20 -6.01
N THR A 157 14.33 20.46 -5.65
CA THR A 157 13.65 21.45 -6.48
C THR A 157 14.63 22.48 -7.00
N GLU A 158 14.38 22.95 -8.22
CA GLU A 158 15.03 24.15 -8.76
C GLU A 158 13.94 25.06 -9.31
N THR A 159 13.73 26.19 -8.66
CA THR A 159 12.67 27.14 -9.00
C THR A 159 13.26 28.39 -9.65
N GLY A 160 12.65 28.87 -10.72
CA GLY A 160 13.00 30.16 -11.31
C GLY A 160 12.32 31.29 -10.54
N TYR A 161 13.10 32.19 -9.95
CA TYR A 161 12.62 33.43 -9.34
C TYR A 161 12.83 34.60 -10.30
N GLN A 162 11.79 35.40 -10.54
CA GLN A 162 11.86 36.66 -11.28
C GLN A 162 11.40 37.81 -10.39
N GLY A 163 12.36 38.49 -9.77
CA GLY A 163 12.14 39.72 -9.03
C GLY A 163 12.21 40.96 -9.93
N PRO A 164 11.84 42.14 -9.40
CA PRO A 164 11.87 43.40 -10.16
C PRO A 164 13.27 43.80 -10.66
N THR A 165 14.31 43.35 -9.96
CA THR A 165 15.72 43.72 -10.21
C THR A 165 16.65 42.52 -10.37
N ASP A 166 16.17 41.29 -10.15
CA ASP A 166 17.00 40.09 -10.20
C ASP A 166 16.22 38.87 -10.70
N THR A 167 16.92 37.96 -11.39
CA THR A 167 16.38 36.67 -11.83
C THR A 167 17.34 35.57 -11.41
N GLN A 168 16.87 34.65 -10.58
CA GLN A 168 17.71 33.61 -9.97
C GLN A 168 17.10 32.23 -10.14
N ARG A 169 17.94 31.18 -10.15
CA ARG A 169 17.49 29.80 -9.89
C ARG A 169 17.71 29.51 -8.40
N LEU A 170 16.63 29.25 -7.69
CA LEU A 170 16.64 28.91 -6.27
C LEU A 170 16.65 27.38 -6.14
N GLY A 171 17.63 26.85 -5.41
CA GLY A 171 17.70 25.43 -5.09
C GLY A 171 16.97 25.12 -3.79
N GLY A 172 16.30 23.98 -3.72
CA GLY A 172 15.53 23.59 -2.54
C GLY A 172 15.34 22.08 -2.40
N GLU A 173 14.69 21.71 -1.31
CA GLU A 173 14.09 20.37 -1.16
C GLU A 173 12.59 20.49 -0.89
N MET A 174 11.86 19.51 -1.38
CA MET A 174 10.42 19.37 -1.20
C MET A 174 10.09 17.99 -0.66
N ALA A 175 9.24 17.96 0.35
CA ALA A 175 8.61 16.76 0.89
C ALA A 175 7.16 16.70 0.37
N LEU A 176 6.84 15.63 -0.35
CA LEU A 176 5.46 15.35 -0.75
C LEU A 176 4.82 14.40 0.24
N PHE A 177 3.55 14.62 0.52
CA PHE A 177 2.74 13.84 1.44
C PHE A 177 1.47 13.31 0.76
N GLU A 178 0.91 12.23 1.30
CA GLU A 178 -0.39 11.69 0.88
C GLU A 178 -1.50 12.75 1.02
N ALA A 179 -2.61 12.53 0.30
CA ALA A 179 -3.72 13.49 0.17
C ALA A 179 -3.33 14.84 -0.48
N GLY A 180 -2.23 14.85 -1.22
CA GLY A 180 -1.84 16.00 -2.03
C GLY A 180 -1.22 17.14 -1.23
N VAL A 181 -0.59 16.90 -0.07
CA VAL A 181 0.09 17.96 0.71
C VAL A 181 1.56 18.05 0.36
N ALA A 182 2.09 19.27 0.18
CA ALA A 182 3.50 19.53 -0.10
C ALA A 182 4.07 20.52 0.92
N VAL A 183 5.31 20.25 1.37
CA VAL A 183 6.12 21.19 2.15
C VAL A 183 7.45 21.34 1.43
N TRP A 184 7.95 22.56 1.26
CA TRP A 184 9.24 22.79 0.64
C TRP A 184 10.05 23.85 1.38
N HIS A 185 11.33 23.91 1.07
CA HIS A 185 12.16 25.06 1.37
C HIS A 185 13.03 25.41 0.17
N VAL A 186 13.34 26.69 0.01
CA VAL A 186 14.26 27.19 -1.02
C VAL A 186 15.26 28.16 -0.40
N ASP A 187 16.48 28.14 -0.89
CA ASP A 187 17.50 29.13 -0.53
C ASP A 187 17.38 30.34 -1.46
N ARG A 188 17.07 31.50 -0.89
CA ARG A 188 17.02 32.81 -1.54
C ARG A 188 18.06 33.72 -0.91
N HIS A 189 19.17 33.95 -1.60
CA HIS A 189 20.29 34.78 -1.13
C HIS A 189 20.87 34.40 0.25
N GLY A 190 20.88 33.10 0.60
CA GLY A 190 21.34 32.61 1.89
C GLY A 190 20.29 32.69 3.01
N GLU A 191 19.07 33.07 2.67
CA GLU A 191 17.88 33.00 3.52
C GLU A 191 17.05 31.77 3.10
N ILE A 192 16.46 31.07 4.06
CA ILE A 192 15.63 29.89 3.77
C ILE A 192 14.17 30.32 3.85
N ASP A 193 13.50 30.28 2.70
CA ASP A 193 12.06 30.42 2.62
C ASP A 193 11.43 29.04 2.77
N VAL A 194 10.27 28.98 3.44
CA VAL A 194 9.52 27.73 3.64
C VAL A 194 8.16 27.86 2.99
N GLY A 195 7.71 26.79 2.33
CA GLY A 195 6.40 26.80 1.71
C GLY A 195 5.56 25.59 2.06
N LEU A 196 4.25 25.81 2.00
CA LEU A 196 3.21 24.82 2.27
C LEU A 196 2.16 24.95 1.17
N GLY A 197 1.70 23.81 0.67
CA GLY A 197 0.74 23.80 -0.41
C GLY A 197 0.20 22.43 -0.72
N GLU A 198 -0.43 22.35 -1.87
CA GLU A 198 -0.96 21.14 -2.44
C GLU A 198 -0.15 20.71 -3.66
N TRP A 199 -0.11 19.40 -3.90
CA TRP A 199 0.44 18.82 -5.12
C TRP A 199 -0.57 17.90 -5.79
N SER A 200 -0.46 17.82 -7.12
CA SER A 200 -1.17 16.84 -7.93
C SER A 200 -0.29 16.42 -9.10
N GLY A 201 -0.58 15.27 -9.71
CA GLY A 201 0.17 14.80 -10.87
C GLY A 201 0.26 13.29 -10.97
N ARG A 202 0.67 12.79 -12.14
CA ARG A 202 0.91 11.36 -12.37
C ARG A 202 2.34 11.13 -12.85
N GLY A 203 3.24 10.86 -11.91
CA GLY A 203 4.68 10.69 -12.15
C GLY A 203 5.43 12.01 -12.23
N ASP A 204 6.76 11.94 -12.31
CA ASP A 204 7.66 13.10 -12.14
C ASP A 204 7.48 14.19 -13.21
N ALA A 205 6.93 13.85 -14.38
CA ALA A 205 6.80 14.76 -15.53
C ALA A 205 5.53 15.62 -15.52
N ASP A 206 4.58 15.36 -14.62
CA ASP A 206 3.27 16.03 -14.55
C ASP A 206 2.97 16.53 -13.12
N LEU A 207 4.02 16.76 -12.32
CA LEU A 207 3.89 17.25 -10.96
C LEU A 207 3.55 18.74 -10.96
N GLN A 208 2.37 19.08 -10.45
CA GLN A 208 1.94 20.45 -10.20
C GLN A 208 1.97 20.76 -8.71
N ILE A 209 2.49 21.92 -8.34
CA ILE A 209 2.53 22.42 -6.95
C ILE A 209 1.80 23.75 -6.88
N ASN A 210 0.92 23.93 -5.90
CA ASN A 210 0.26 25.19 -5.63
C ASN A 210 0.28 25.49 -4.14
N GLY A 211 0.66 26.70 -3.72
CA GLY A 211 0.60 27.06 -2.31
C GLY A 211 1.23 28.41 -2.01
N SER A 212 1.69 28.57 -0.78
CA SER A 212 2.28 29.82 -0.32
C SER A 212 3.66 29.57 0.27
N GLU A 213 4.57 30.49 -0.03
CA GLU A 213 5.93 30.55 0.50
C GLU A 213 6.05 31.71 1.48
N TYR A 214 6.72 31.45 2.60
CA TYR A 214 6.87 32.35 3.73
C TYR A 214 8.35 32.63 3.94
N THR A 215 8.72 33.91 3.92
CA THR A 215 10.08 34.33 4.26
C THR A 215 10.24 34.44 5.78
N PRO A 216 11.47 34.35 6.31
CA PRO A 216 11.73 34.62 7.73
C PRO A 216 11.32 36.02 8.20
N THR A 217 11.16 36.97 7.28
CA THR A 217 10.66 38.33 7.57
C THR A 217 9.12 38.44 7.52
N GLY A 218 8.43 37.35 7.20
CA GLY A 218 6.96 37.25 7.20
C GLY A 218 6.28 37.70 5.91
N GLU A 219 7.04 37.87 4.82
CA GLU A 219 6.48 38.08 3.49
C GLU A 219 5.88 36.77 2.98
N VAL A 220 4.75 36.86 2.26
CA VAL A 220 4.05 35.72 1.69
C VAL A 220 3.96 35.88 0.18
N ALA A 221 4.36 34.84 -0.55
CA ALA A 221 4.25 34.77 -2.00
C ALA A 221 3.46 33.52 -2.41
N ASP A 222 2.55 33.67 -3.38
CA ASP A 222 1.87 32.54 -3.99
C ASP A 222 2.81 31.82 -4.96
N VAL A 223 2.84 30.50 -4.87
CA VAL A 223 3.66 29.61 -5.70
C VAL A 223 2.74 28.71 -6.52
N SER A 224 2.99 28.66 -7.82
CA SER A 224 2.35 27.73 -8.75
C SER A 224 3.40 27.23 -9.73
N LEU A 225 3.67 25.93 -9.73
CA LEU A 225 4.71 25.25 -10.50
C LEU A 225 4.12 24.09 -11.30
#